data_AF-A0A2V5MZS0-F1
#
_entry.id   AF-A0A2V5MZS0-F1
#
_cell.length_a   1.000
_cell.length_b   1.000
_cell.length_c   1.000
_cell.angle_alpha   90.00
_cell.angle_beta   90.00
_cell.angle_gamma   90.00
#
_symmetry.space_group_name_H-M   'P 1'
#
loop_
_entity.id
_entity.type
_entity.pdbx_description
1 polymer ?
#
loop_
_entity_poly.entity_id
_entity_poly.type
_entity_poly.pdbx_seq_one_letter_code
_entity_poly.pdbx_strand_id
1 'polypeptide(L)'
;MPVEKRQWFVGLTDSLLIAGTVTNDIANVLGRLSDSSISCLAVQPNYVRSRAAMMGDANSFGWINLHLIADAFSRRFAAVIGEPADPGSDTPSLGKLIRTVGVPGLQALAFGTRDAGDSCLFQLQLNVPEPQRKGLFKIVAAEAKECDPPPFVPADAVKFYRWRLDLQKAWSGLTNTLTEMFPPASGVIKLLLESAGKDLDLAFDARTNLIGNLGDDLISFARNPRTNTLSELKSPPRILLVGARNADQLAASLRAVTSILPTDSTQYHEREFLGRKVYSMTVPNVFQSDMPVFIPGLTYAAMSNDVVFANSAGALEEYLQSTEATGKSLREMPGLTQAAQKVGGMRSGLFGFDNQRESLRTALELLKQDPRWLAECVGRWPLATPFGLTDAVDQFQRHFDFSLLPPFEKISRHFHFAVYSGSVTAEGFTFKTFFPAAPDERK
;
A
#
# COMPACT_ATOMS: atom_id res chain seq x y z
N MET A 1 35.09 -9.15 26.20
CA MET A 1 34.01 -8.25 26.65
C MET A 1 33.64 -8.60 28.08
N PRO A 2 33.50 -7.64 29.00
CA PRO A 2 33.06 -7.95 30.35
C PRO A 2 31.61 -8.42 30.32
N VAL A 3 31.32 -9.54 30.98
CA VAL A 3 29.96 -10.04 31.18
C VAL A 3 29.29 -9.13 32.21
N GLU A 4 28.35 -8.30 31.77
CA GLU A 4 27.51 -7.53 32.68
C GLU A 4 26.73 -8.51 33.58
N LYS A 5 26.97 -8.47 34.90
CA LYS A 5 26.21 -9.27 35.86
C LYS A 5 24.77 -8.76 35.88
N ARG A 6 23.86 -9.44 35.18
CA ARG A 6 22.42 -9.16 35.24
C ARG A 6 21.88 -9.63 36.59
N GLN A 7 21.59 -8.69 37.48
CA GLN A 7 20.93 -8.95 38.75
C GLN A 7 19.41 -9.02 38.54
N TRP A 8 18.80 -10.08 39.08
CA TRP A 8 17.35 -10.27 39.09
C TRP A 8 16.82 -10.04 40.49
N PHE A 9 15.71 -9.31 40.57
CA PHE A 9 14.91 -9.12 41.76
C PHE A 9 13.62 -9.91 41.57
N VAL A 10 13.31 -10.79 42.51
CA VAL A 10 12.13 -11.66 42.46
C VAL A 10 11.42 -11.57 43.80
N GLY A 11 10.10 -11.42 43.77
CA GLY A 11 9.27 -11.33 44.97
C GLY A 11 7.83 -11.74 44.69
N LEU A 12 7.08 -12.00 45.76
CA LEU A 12 5.65 -12.31 45.71
C LEU A 12 4.88 -11.19 46.39
N THR A 13 3.78 -10.75 45.78
CA THR A 13 2.79 -9.87 46.40
C THR A 13 1.41 -10.52 46.20
N ASP A 14 0.71 -10.80 47.29
CA ASP A 14 -0.51 -11.63 47.30
C ASP A 14 -0.32 -12.95 46.51
N SER A 15 -0.95 -13.07 45.34
CA SER A 15 -0.84 -14.23 44.43
C SER A 15 0.04 -13.98 43.20
N LEU A 16 0.70 -12.82 43.09
CA LEU A 16 1.49 -12.40 41.94
C LEU A 16 2.99 -12.58 42.20
N LEU A 17 3.64 -13.37 41.33
CA LEU A 17 5.10 -13.42 41.24
C LEU A 17 5.59 -12.25 40.37
N ILE A 18 6.44 -11.40 40.93
CA ILE A 18 7.06 -10.28 40.22
C ILE A 18 8.55 -10.57 40.11
N ALA A 19 9.07 -10.52 38.89
CA ALA A 19 10.49 -10.64 38.60
C ALA A 19 10.92 -9.51 37.67
N GLY A 20 12.07 -8.89 37.93
CA GLY A 20 12.60 -7.82 37.08
C GLY A 20 14.07 -7.52 37.36
N THR A 21 14.68 -6.73 36.51
CA THR A 21 16.10 -6.34 36.61
C THR A 21 16.28 -4.90 37.08
N VAL A 22 15.19 -4.15 37.24
CA VAL A 22 15.18 -2.73 37.62
C VAL A 22 14.25 -2.54 38.82
N THR A 23 14.81 -2.14 39.95
CA THR A 23 14.09 -1.99 41.22
C THR A 23 13.00 -0.92 41.16
N ASN A 24 13.24 0.21 40.47
CA ASN A 24 12.25 1.26 40.30
C ASN A 24 11.00 0.78 39.54
N ASP A 25 11.17 -0.07 38.53
CA ASP A 25 10.04 -0.62 37.78
C ASP A 25 9.22 -1.58 38.64
N ILE A 26 9.89 -2.40 39.47
CA ILE A 26 9.23 -3.28 40.43
C ILE A 26 8.46 -2.46 41.47
N ALA A 27 9.05 -1.39 42.02
CA ALA A 27 8.37 -0.49 42.95
C ALA A 27 7.12 0.17 42.32
N ASN A 28 7.20 0.58 41.05
CA ASN A 28 6.07 1.12 40.31
C ASN A 28 4.95 0.08 40.09
N VAL A 29 5.30 -1.18 39.81
CA VAL A 29 4.31 -2.27 39.68
C VAL A 29 3.63 -2.54 41.02
N LEU A 30 4.41 -2.64 42.10
CA LEU A 30 3.90 -2.85 43.45
C LEU A 30 2.98 -1.70 43.88
N GLY A 31 3.38 -0.45 43.64
CA GLY A 31 2.56 0.72 43.92
C GLY A 31 1.23 0.74 43.15
N ARG A 32 1.20 0.24 41.92
CA ARG A 32 -0.04 0.11 41.14
C ARG A 32 -0.98 -0.97 41.67
N LEU A 33 -0.44 -2.05 42.23
CA LEU A 33 -1.22 -3.14 42.82
C LEU A 33 -1.85 -2.75 44.16
N SER A 34 -1.22 -1.84 44.91
CA SER A 34 -1.66 -1.37 46.22
C SER A 34 -2.57 -0.11 46.18
N ASP A 35 -3.21 0.16 45.04
CA ASP A 35 -4.18 1.24 44.82
C ASP A 35 -3.60 2.68 44.84
N SER A 36 -2.68 2.95 43.91
CA SER A 36 -2.19 4.31 43.65
C SER A 36 -2.74 4.90 42.35
N SER A 37 -2.97 6.21 42.38
CA SER A 37 -3.34 7.11 41.26
C SER A 37 -2.28 7.22 40.15
N ILE A 38 -1.39 6.21 40.03
CA ILE A 38 -0.33 6.15 39.03
C ILE A 38 -0.94 5.76 37.68
N SER A 39 -0.76 6.63 36.68
CA SER A 39 -1.21 6.37 35.31
C SER A 39 -0.70 5.02 34.80
N CYS A 40 -1.64 4.19 34.34
CA CYS A 40 -1.39 2.89 33.74
C CYS A 40 -1.92 2.89 32.29
N LEU A 41 -1.55 1.87 31.52
CA LEU A 41 -2.00 1.76 30.13
C LEU A 41 -3.54 1.75 30.02
N ALA A 42 -4.22 1.14 30.99
CA ALA A 42 -5.68 1.04 31.02
C ALA A 42 -6.41 2.38 31.14
N VAL A 43 -5.73 3.46 31.57
CA VAL A 43 -6.31 4.82 31.63
C VAL A 43 -5.77 5.73 30.52
N GLN A 44 -4.88 5.24 29.64
CA GLN A 44 -4.37 6.02 28.51
C GLN A 44 -5.48 6.17 27.45
N PRO A 45 -5.92 7.41 27.12
CA PRO A 45 -7.09 7.62 26.26
C PRO A 45 -7.01 6.94 24.89
N ASN A 46 -5.84 6.98 24.25
CA ASN A 46 -5.62 6.34 22.95
C ASN A 46 -5.65 4.81 23.03
N TYR A 47 -5.18 4.23 24.14
CA TYR A 47 -5.27 2.80 24.36
C TYR A 47 -6.72 2.37 24.62
N VAL A 48 -7.43 3.07 25.50
CA VAL A 48 -8.85 2.80 25.80
C VAL A 48 -9.70 2.84 24.53
N ARG A 49 -9.47 3.85 23.67
CA ARG A 49 -10.15 3.98 22.38
C ARG A 49 -9.85 2.80 21.45
N SER A 50 -8.58 2.46 21.23
CA SER A 50 -8.21 1.32 20.39
C SER A 50 -8.74 -0.01 20.95
N ARG A 51 -8.79 -0.16 22.28
CA ARG A 51 -9.35 -1.33 22.94
C ARG A 51 -10.85 -1.48 22.66
N ALA A 52 -11.61 -0.39 22.81
CA ALA A 52 -13.04 -0.36 22.54
C ALA A 52 -13.36 -0.59 21.04
N ALA A 53 -12.51 -0.08 20.14
CA ALA A 53 -12.76 -0.15 18.70
C ALA A 53 -12.45 -1.52 18.07
N MET A 54 -11.53 -2.31 18.64
CA MET A 54 -11.00 -3.52 17.97
C MET A 54 -10.54 -4.65 18.90
N MET A 55 -9.99 -4.35 20.08
CA MET A 55 -9.26 -5.37 20.87
C MET A 55 -10.14 -6.18 21.83
N GLY A 56 -11.38 -5.74 22.09
CA GLY A 56 -12.27 -6.36 23.09
C GLY A 56 -12.46 -7.87 22.90
N ASP A 57 -12.71 -8.31 21.67
CA ASP A 57 -12.89 -9.73 21.32
C ASP A 57 -11.81 -10.21 20.33
N ALA A 58 -10.58 -9.71 20.47
CA ALA A 58 -9.45 -10.15 19.67
C ALA A 58 -8.76 -11.35 20.33
N ASN A 59 -8.43 -12.39 19.55
CA ASN A 59 -7.65 -13.55 20.02
C ASN A 59 -6.20 -13.14 20.32
N SER A 60 -5.68 -12.22 19.52
CA SER A 60 -4.40 -11.56 19.77
C SER A 60 -4.50 -10.09 19.39
N PHE A 61 -3.83 -9.23 20.14
CA PHE A 61 -3.78 -7.80 19.82
C PHE A 61 -2.44 -7.19 20.23
N GLY A 62 -2.10 -6.10 19.56
CA GLY A 62 -0.97 -5.26 19.88
C GLY A 62 -1.35 -3.79 19.80
N TRP A 63 -0.66 -2.98 20.61
CA TRP A 63 -0.83 -1.54 20.65
C TRP A 63 0.52 -0.86 20.80
N ILE A 64 0.72 0.21 20.05
CA ILE A 64 1.96 0.98 20.00
C ILE A 64 1.62 2.46 20.18
N ASN A 65 2.25 3.10 21.16
CA ASN A 65 2.18 4.55 21.35
C ASN A 65 3.09 5.26 20.33
N LEU A 66 2.55 5.57 19.16
CA LEU A 66 3.33 6.22 18.11
C LEU A 66 3.71 7.66 18.44
N HIS A 67 2.94 8.35 19.28
CA HIS A 67 3.30 9.70 19.74
C HIS A 67 4.65 9.70 20.47
N LEU A 68 4.85 8.78 21.42
CA LEU A 68 6.11 8.66 22.15
C LEU A 68 7.28 8.25 21.24
N ILE A 69 7.02 7.39 20.27
CA ILE A 69 8.04 6.94 19.30
C ILE A 69 8.42 8.08 18.36
N ALA A 70 7.47 8.85 17.84
CA ALA A 70 7.74 10.00 16.97
C ALA A 70 8.63 11.03 17.68
N ASP A 71 8.36 11.31 18.96
CA ASP A 71 9.15 12.24 19.78
C ASP A 71 10.56 11.70 20.09
N ALA A 72 10.67 10.41 20.42
CA ALA A 72 11.95 9.77 20.71
C ALA A 72 12.82 9.62 19.44
N PHE A 73 12.19 9.23 18.33
CA PHE A 73 12.81 9.11 17.01
C PHE A 73 13.36 10.47 16.57
N SER A 74 12.54 11.52 16.61
CA SER A 74 12.96 12.88 16.24
C SER A 74 14.18 13.35 17.05
N ARG A 75 14.21 13.08 18.36
CA ARG A 75 15.31 13.46 19.25
C ARG A 75 16.59 12.66 19.01
N ARG A 76 16.50 11.32 18.91
CA ARG A 76 17.67 10.47 18.67
C ARG A 76 18.26 10.67 17.28
N PHE A 77 17.43 10.90 16.26
CA PHE A 77 17.91 11.12 14.90
C PHE A 77 18.60 12.49 14.74
N ALA A 78 18.09 13.55 15.38
CA ALA A 78 18.77 14.84 15.40
C ALA A 78 20.19 14.73 16.00
N ALA A 79 20.38 13.85 16.98
CA ALA A 79 21.69 13.60 17.59
C ALA A 79 22.65 12.77 16.72
N VAL A 80 22.15 11.96 15.78
CA VAL A 80 22.98 11.07 14.93
C VAL A 80 23.43 11.75 13.64
N ILE A 81 22.56 12.53 13.00
CA ILE A 81 22.82 13.09 11.66
C ILE A 81 23.46 14.49 11.75
N GLY A 82 23.36 15.14 12.91
CA GLY A 82 23.67 16.56 13.06
C GLY A 82 22.61 17.42 12.38
N GLU A 83 22.32 18.59 12.94
CA GLU A 83 21.59 19.60 12.16
C GLU A 83 22.46 20.02 10.97
N PRO A 84 21.87 20.33 9.79
CA PRO A 84 22.64 20.89 8.70
C PRO A 84 23.39 22.12 9.23
N ALA A 85 24.72 22.08 9.11
CA ALA A 85 25.62 23.01 9.78
C ALA A 85 25.48 24.47 9.30
N ASP A 86 24.70 24.72 8.24
CA ASP A 86 24.56 26.03 7.62
C ASP A 86 23.08 26.47 7.49
N PRO A 87 22.69 27.59 8.13
CA PRO A 87 21.42 28.26 7.86
C PRO A 87 21.43 28.87 6.45
N GLY A 88 21.22 28.02 5.44
CA GLY A 88 21.26 28.40 4.03
C GLY A 88 21.36 27.23 3.04
N SER A 89 21.55 25.99 3.49
CA SER A 89 21.62 24.84 2.58
C SER A 89 20.26 24.52 1.94
N ASP A 90 20.24 24.27 0.63
CA ASP A 90 19.05 23.80 -0.12
C ASP A 90 18.60 22.37 0.24
N THR A 91 19.37 21.66 1.06
CA THR A 91 19.03 20.33 1.57
C THR A 91 17.99 20.45 2.70
N PRO A 92 16.82 19.80 2.61
CA PRO A 92 15.88 19.79 3.71
C PRO A 92 16.47 19.14 4.94
N SER A 93 16.26 19.76 6.09
CA SER A 93 16.51 19.08 7.36
C SER A 93 15.57 17.88 7.50
N LEU A 94 16.06 16.79 8.07
CA LEU A 94 15.24 15.60 8.32
C LEU A 94 14.03 15.93 9.21
N GLY A 95 14.18 16.86 10.16
CA GLY A 95 13.07 17.35 10.98
C GLY A 95 11.94 17.98 10.14
N LYS A 96 12.30 18.70 9.05
CA LYS A 96 11.33 19.21 8.08
C LYS A 96 10.65 18.06 7.34
N LEU A 97 11.42 17.08 6.83
CA LEU A 97 10.89 15.90 6.14
C LEU A 97 9.83 15.16 7.00
N ILE A 98 10.20 14.79 8.23
CA ILE A 98 9.34 14.07 9.18
C ILE A 98 8.03 14.85 9.46
N ARG A 99 8.14 16.16 9.66
CA ARG A 99 6.97 17.03 9.91
C ARG A 99 6.07 17.15 8.69
N THR A 100 6.64 17.30 7.50
CA THR A 100 5.87 17.51 6.27
C THR A 100 5.13 16.23 5.85
N VAL A 101 5.74 15.05 5.98
CA VAL A 101 5.06 13.78 5.66
C VAL A 101 3.93 13.43 6.63
N GLY A 102 3.89 14.08 7.80
CA GLY A 102 2.77 14.03 8.75
C GLY A 102 3.00 13.17 10.00
N VAL A 103 4.22 12.69 10.24
CA VAL A 103 4.57 11.85 11.42
C VAL A 103 4.13 12.46 12.76
N PRO A 104 4.22 13.79 13.02
CA PRO A 104 3.76 14.36 14.28
C PRO A 104 2.27 14.17 14.58
N GLY A 105 1.44 13.90 13.56
CA GLY A 105 0.02 13.61 13.76
C GLY A 105 -0.28 12.17 14.21
N LEU A 106 0.74 11.29 14.22
CA LEU A 106 0.59 9.90 14.65
C LEU A 106 0.39 9.80 16.15
N GLN A 107 -0.72 9.20 16.57
CA GLN A 107 -1.03 9.02 18.00
C GLN A 107 -0.77 7.59 18.46
N ALA A 108 -1.33 6.62 17.73
CA ALA A 108 -1.24 5.22 18.08
C ALA A 108 -1.38 4.33 16.85
N LEU A 109 -0.80 3.14 16.94
CA LEU A 109 -1.05 2.03 16.03
C LEU A 109 -1.60 0.88 16.86
N ALA A 110 -2.71 0.33 16.43
CA ALA A 110 -3.34 -0.83 17.01
C ALA A 110 -3.48 -1.89 15.92
N PHE A 111 -3.26 -3.15 16.26
CA PHE A 111 -3.60 -4.27 15.39
C PHE A 111 -4.16 -5.43 16.21
N GLY A 112 -4.94 -6.29 15.57
CA GLY A 112 -5.50 -7.47 16.21
C GLY A 112 -6.01 -8.49 15.22
N THR A 113 -6.07 -9.73 15.68
CA THR A 113 -6.70 -10.84 14.96
C THR A 113 -7.93 -11.32 15.70
N ARG A 114 -8.94 -11.71 14.94
CA ARG A 114 -10.10 -12.44 15.44
C ARG A 114 -10.28 -13.69 14.62
N ASP A 115 -10.20 -14.83 15.30
CA ASP A 115 -10.49 -16.14 14.75
C ASP A 115 -11.90 -16.51 15.19
N ALA A 116 -12.76 -16.80 14.22
CA ALA A 116 -14.13 -17.26 14.46
C ALA A 116 -14.32 -18.59 13.73
N GLY A 117 -13.91 -19.68 14.40
CA GLY A 117 -13.88 -21.02 13.82
C GLY A 117 -13.00 -21.02 12.58
N ASP A 118 -13.62 -21.27 11.43
CA ASP A 118 -12.94 -21.46 10.14
C ASP A 118 -12.58 -20.13 9.43
N SER A 119 -12.62 -18.98 10.09
CA SER A 119 -12.33 -17.69 9.44
C SER A 119 -11.45 -16.79 10.30
N CYS A 120 -10.61 -15.99 9.64
CA CYS A 120 -9.72 -15.05 10.30
C CYS A 120 -10.00 -13.62 9.83
N LEU A 121 -10.12 -12.70 10.78
CA LEU A 121 -10.18 -11.26 10.54
C LEU A 121 -8.93 -10.62 11.14
N PHE A 122 -8.13 -9.98 10.28
CA PHE A 122 -7.07 -9.08 10.70
C PHE A 122 -7.56 -7.64 10.62
N GLN A 123 -7.27 -6.85 11.64
CA GLN A 123 -7.56 -5.42 11.64
C GLN A 123 -6.34 -4.63 12.09
N LEU A 124 -6.11 -3.51 11.41
CA LEU A 124 -5.11 -2.51 11.73
C LEU A 124 -5.79 -1.14 11.83
N GLN A 125 -5.47 -0.38 12.86
CA GLN A 125 -5.96 0.98 13.07
C GLN A 125 -4.77 1.90 13.29
N LEU A 126 -4.68 2.94 12.47
CA LEU A 126 -3.70 4.00 12.61
C LEU A 126 -4.42 5.28 13.05
N ASN A 127 -4.18 5.70 14.30
CA ASN A 127 -4.82 6.87 14.89
C ASN A 127 -4.07 8.12 14.46
N VAL A 128 -4.71 8.90 13.58
CA VAL A 128 -4.28 10.21 13.09
C VAL A 128 -5.54 11.06 12.96
N PRO A 129 -5.87 11.86 14.00
CA PRO A 129 -7.06 12.68 13.97
C PRO A 129 -7.07 13.60 12.76
N GLU A 130 -8.25 13.81 12.18
CA GLU A 130 -8.42 14.61 10.97
C GLU A 130 -7.73 16.00 11.03
N PRO A 131 -7.83 16.79 12.12
CA PRO A 131 -7.15 18.08 12.22
C PRO A 131 -5.61 17.97 12.19
N GLN A 132 -5.07 16.80 12.54
CA GLN A 132 -3.63 16.54 12.64
C GLN A 132 -3.07 15.88 11.36
N ARG A 133 -3.92 15.56 10.37
CA ARG A 133 -3.45 14.97 9.11
C ARG A 133 -2.67 16.00 8.30
N LYS A 134 -1.47 15.60 7.86
CA LYS A 134 -0.62 16.36 6.96
C LYS A 134 0.07 15.41 5.99
N GLY A 135 0.52 15.94 4.85
CA GLY A 135 1.32 15.20 3.87
C GLY A 135 0.65 13.92 3.42
N LEU A 136 1.32 12.79 3.63
CA LEU A 136 0.87 11.47 3.21
C LEU A 136 -0.54 11.15 3.74
N PHE A 137 -0.84 11.48 4.99
CA PHE A 137 -2.14 11.20 5.60
C PHE A 137 -3.28 12.02 4.99
N LYS A 138 -3.01 13.19 4.41
CA LYS A 138 -4.03 13.90 3.61
C LYS A 138 -4.17 13.32 2.21
N ILE A 139 -3.04 12.91 1.61
CA ILE A 139 -2.99 12.37 0.24
C ILE A 139 -3.74 11.05 0.13
N VAL A 140 -3.60 10.14 1.12
CA VAL A 140 -4.19 8.79 1.06
C VAL A 140 -5.60 8.70 1.66
N ALA A 141 -6.17 9.82 2.11
CA ALA A 141 -7.47 9.86 2.75
C ALA A 141 -8.60 9.71 1.71
N ALA A 142 -9.03 8.46 1.49
CA ALA A 142 -10.14 8.14 0.59
C ALA A 142 -11.48 8.65 1.13
N GLU A 143 -12.36 9.07 0.22
CA GLU A 143 -13.76 9.35 0.56
C GLU A 143 -14.55 8.04 0.65
N ALA A 144 -15.53 7.96 1.56
CA ALA A 144 -16.38 6.78 1.74
C ALA A 144 -17.38 6.62 0.58
N LYS A 145 -16.86 6.24 -0.59
CA LYS A 145 -17.58 6.00 -1.83
C LYS A 145 -17.60 4.51 -2.15
N GLU A 146 -18.45 4.14 -3.11
CA GLU A 146 -18.62 2.77 -3.56
C GLU A 146 -17.36 2.26 -4.30
N CYS A 147 -16.93 1.06 -3.89
CA CYS A 147 -15.70 0.39 -4.31
C CYS A 147 -15.97 -1.07 -4.73
N ASP A 148 -17.22 -1.40 -5.08
CA ASP A 148 -17.57 -2.73 -5.56
C ASP A 148 -16.82 -3.06 -6.87
N PRO A 149 -16.54 -4.35 -7.14
CA PRO A 149 -16.02 -4.78 -8.44
C PRO A 149 -17.01 -4.45 -9.56
N PRO A 150 -16.62 -3.62 -10.55
CA PRO A 150 -17.49 -3.30 -11.67
C PRO A 150 -17.86 -4.54 -12.52
N PRO A 151 -18.94 -4.48 -13.31
CA PRO A 151 -19.36 -5.54 -14.23
C PRO A 151 -18.26 -6.10 -15.13
N PHE A 152 -17.34 -5.26 -15.60
CA PHE A 152 -16.30 -5.64 -16.54
C PHE A 152 -15.14 -6.40 -15.87
N VAL A 153 -15.05 -6.43 -14.53
CA VAL A 153 -14.01 -7.19 -13.84
C VAL A 153 -14.38 -8.66 -13.92
N PRO A 154 -13.57 -9.50 -14.60
CA PRO A 154 -13.97 -10.86 -14.91
C PRO A 154 -13.88 -11.76 -13.67
N ALA A 155 -14.68 -12.84 -13.66
CA ALA A 155 -14.73 -13.78 -12.55
C ALA A 155 -13.41 -14.55 -12.29
N ASP A 156 -12.50 -14.59 -13.26
CA ASP A 156 -11.18 -15.21 -13.15
C ASP A 156 -10.08 -14.21 -12.73
N ALA A 157 -10.45 -13.00 -12.33
CA ALA A 157 -9.51 -12.07 -11.70
C ALA A 157 -8.88 -12.70 -10.46
N VAL A 158 -7.56 -12.66 -10.39
CA VAL A 158 -6.78 -13.17 -9.24
C VAL A 158 -6.56 -12.08 -8.22
N LYS A 159 -6.41 -10.83 -8.66
CA LYS A 159 -6.31 -9.66 -7.79
C LYS A 159 -7.27 -8.60 -8.27
N PHE A 160 -7.88 -7.88 -7.34
CA PHE A 160 -8.68 -6.70 -7.62
C PHE A 160 -8.54 -5.69 -6.48
N TYR A 161 -8.50 -4.41 -6.81
CA TYR A 161 -8.83 -3.35 -5.86
C TYR A 161 -9.49 -2.17 -6.55
N ARG A 162 -10.27 -1.43 -5.77
CA ARG A 162 -10.82 -0.14 -6.13
C ARG A 162 -10.60 0.86 -4.99
N TRP A 163 -10.00 1.99 -5.31
CA TRP A 163 -9.64 3.05 -4.37
C TRP A 163 -10.24 4.38 -4.83
N ARG A 164 -11.14 4.92 -4.00
CA ARG A 164 -11.84 6.20 -4.25
C ARG A 164 -11.01 7.37 -3.72
N LEU A 165 -9.93 7.66 -4.46
CA LEU A 165 -8.96 8.68 -4.14
C LEU A 165 -9.08 9.84 -5.13
N ASP A 166 -9.39 11.05 -4.64
CA ASP A 166 -9.37 12.28 -5.45
C ASP A 166 -7.94 12.59 -5.91
N LEU A 167 -7.65 12.29 -7.18
CA LEU A 167 -6.30 12.37 -7.73
C LEU A 167 -5.84 13.82 -7.94
N GLN A 168 -6.76 14.77 -8.09
CA GLN A 168 -6.42 16.19 -8.16
C GLN A 168 -5.98 16.71 -6.79
N LYS A 169 -6.73 16.36 -5.74
CA LYS A 169 -6.35 16.65 -4.35
C LYS A 169 -5.06 15.92 -3.98
N ALA A 170 -4.89 14.66 -4.39
CA ALA A 170 -3.68 13.88 -4.15
C ALA A 170 -2.46 14.51 -4.83
N TRP A 171 -2.56 14.92 -6.10
CA TRP A 171 -1.52 15.65 -6.83
C TRP A 171 -1.16 16.97 -6.14
N SER A 172 -2.16 17.74 -5.75
CA SER A 172 -1.96 19.01 -5.03
C SER A 172 -1.30 18.77 -3.67
N GLY A 173 -1.71 17.75 -2.93
CA GLY A 173 -1.11 17.35 -1.66
C GLY A 173 0.34 16.90 -1.81
N LEU A 174 0.64 16.11 -2.85
CA LEU A 174 1.99 15.65 -3.16
C LEU A 174 2.91 16.82 -3.53
N THR A 175 2.47 17.69 -4.45
CA THR A 175 3.25 18.85 -4.88
C THR A 175 3.49 19.82 -3.72
N ASN A 176 2.47 20.11 -2.90
CA ASN A 176 2.64 20.93 -1.69
C ASN A 176 3.60 20.30 -0.68
N THR A 177 3.53 18.98 -0.48
CA THR A 177 4.46 18.26 0.38
C THR A 177 5.88 18.35 -0.16
N LEU A 178 6.06 18.14 -1.46
CA LEU A 178 7.37 18.20 -2.10
C LEU A 178 7.98 19.61 -2.05
N THR A 179 7.19 20.65 -2.30
CA THR A 179 7.67 22.04 -2.25
C THR A 179 7.95 22.51 -0.83
N GLU A 180 7.18 22.05 0.15
CA GLU A 180 7.49 22.31 1.55
C GLU A 180 8.80 21.62 1.95
N MET A 181 9.05 20.39 1.51
CA MET A 181 10.33 19.70 1.75
C MET A 181 11.47 20.42 1.01
N PHE A 182 11.34 20.62 -0.30
CA PHE A 182 12.36 21.18 -1.17
C PHE A 182 11.82 22.45 -1.86
N PRO A 183 12.02 23.66 -1.29
CA PRO A 183 11.48 24.89 -1.88
C PRO A 183 11.83 25.12 -3.36
N PRO A 184 13.07 24.81 -3.84
CA PRO A 184 13.41 24.91 -5.26
C PRO A 184 12.56 24.03 -6.18
N ALA A 185 11.98 22.93 -5.67
CA ALA A 185 11.14 22.03 -6.46
C ALA A 185 9.90 22.74 -7.03
N SER A 186 9.44 23.83 -6.42
CA SER A 186 8.33 24.64 -6.95
C SER A 186 8.65 25.21 -8.33
N GLY A 187 9.86 25.75 -8.51
CA GLY A 187 10.34 26.26 -9.79
C GLY A 187 10.49 25.15 -10.84
N VAL A 188 11.02 23.99 -10.43
CA VAL A 188 11.18 22.82 -11.31
C VAL A 188 9.81 22.27 -11.76
N ILE A 189 8.87 22.08 -10.84
CA ILE A 189 7.51 21.63 -11.16
C ILE A 189 6.83 22.62 -12.11
N LYS A 190 6.97 23.93 -11.85
CA LYS A 190 6.43 24.96 -12.73
C LYS A 190 7.01 24.86 -14.14
N LEU A 191 8.33 24.78 -14.25
CA LEU A 191 9.03 24.66 -15.52
C LEU A 191 8.62 23.39 -16.29
N LEU A 192 8.52 22.25 -15.60
CA LEU A 192 8.08 20.99 -16.19
C LEU A 192 6.65 21.10 -16.73
N LEU A 193 5.73 21.68 -15.96
CA LEU A 193 4.33 21.86 -16.39
C LEU A 193 4.19 22.88 -17.54
N GLU A 194 5.03 23.92 -17.57
CA GLU A 194 5.03 24.93 -18.63
C GLU A 194 5.67 24.41 -19.92
N SER A 195 6.64 23.50 -19.82
CA SER A 195 7.39 22.94 -20.96
C SER A 195 6.76 21.68 -21.55
N ALA A 196 6.08 20.86 -20.73
CA ALA A 196 5.49 19.60 -21.18
C ALA A 196 4.52 19.81 -22.34
N GLY A 197 4.72 19.07 -23.43
CA GLY A 197 3.86 19.09 -24.61
C GLY A 197 3.96 20.35 -25.48
N LYS A 198 4.81 21.34 -25.17
CA LYS A 198 4.96 22.56 -25.99
C LYS A 198 5.59 22.32 -27.36
N ASP A 199 6.39 21.28 -27.47
CA ASP A 199 6.93 20.75 -28.73
C ASP A 199 5.87 20.04 -29.59
N LEU A 200 4.81 19.52 -28.96
CA LEU A 200 3.70 18.86 -29.63
C LEU A 200 2.60 19.86 -30.05
N ASP A 201 2.24 20.75 -29.13
CA ASP A 201 1.24 21.80 -29.33
C ASP A 201 1.56 23.01 -28.42
N LEU A 202 1.83 24.17 -29.04
CA LEU A 202 2.13 25.41 -28.31
C LEU A 202 0.98 25.86 -27.40
N ALA A 203 -0.26 25.50 -27.72
CA ALA A 203 -1.45 25.81 -26.93
C ALA A 203 -1.69 24.84 -25.77
N PHE A 204 -0.93 23.74 -25.66
CA PHE A 204 -1.11 22.74 -24.62
C PHE A 204 -0.87 23.32 -23.22
N ASP A 205 -1.74 22.97 -22.25
CA ASP A 205 -1.61 23.36 -20.85
C ASP A 205 -1.65 22.12 -19.94
N ALA A 206 -0.49 21.69 -19.44
CA ALA A 206 -0.39 20.47 -18.63
C ALA A 206 -1.28 20.51 -17.37
N ARG A 207 -1.52 21.69 -16.81
CA ARG A 207 -2.38 21.85 -15.62
C ARG A 207 -3.84 21.50 -15.93
N THR A 208 -4.34 21.94 -17.07
CA THR A 208 -5.72 21.72 -17.48
C THR A 208 -5.88 20.35 -18.12
N ASN A 209 -5.02 20.04 -19.09
CA ASN A 209 -5.12 18.86 -19.93
C ASN A 209 -4.79 17.55 -19.20
N LEU A 210 -3.82 17.55 -18.27
CA LEU A 210 -3.46 16.38 -17.46
C LEU A 210 -4.12 16.45 -16.08
N ILE A 211 -3.70 17.42 -15.26
CA ILE A 211 -4.08 17.45 -13.84
C ILE A 211 -5.58 17.73 -13.68
N GLY A 212 -6.12 18.70 -14.42
CA GLY A 212 -7.53 19.08 -14.38
C GLY A 212 -8.49 17.97 -14.83
N ASN A 213 -7.99 16.99 -15.58
CA ASN A 213 -8.77 15.85 -16.05
C ASN A 213 -8.68 14.62 -15.14
N LEU A 214 -7.83 14.61 -14.11
CA LEU A 214 -7.77 13.49 -13.16
C LEU A 214 -9.09 13.36 -12.38
N GLY A 215 -9.57 12.14 -12.23
CA GLY A 215 -10.79 11.79 -11.49
C GLY A 215 -10.51 11.38 -10.04
N ASP A 216 -11.42 10.57 -9.49
CA ASP A 216 -11.39 10.14 -8.09
C ASP A 216 -11.51 8.62 -7.90
N ASP A 217 -11.20 7.84 -8.95
CA ASP A 217 -11.36 6.39 -8.98
C ASP A 217 -10.08 5.74 -9.50
N LEU A 218 -9.59 4.74 -8.79
CA LEU A 218 -8.48 3.89 -9.21
C LEU A 218 -8.95 2.45 -9.13
N ILE A 219 -8.99 1.75 -10.25
CA ILE A 219 -9.43 0.35 -10.30
C ILE A 219 -8.28 -0.46 -10.87
N SER A 220 -7.86 -1.52 -10.21
CA SER A 220 -6.90 -2.44 -10.80
C SER A 220 -7.36 -3.87 -10.62
N PHE A 221 -7.09 -4.69 -11.64
CA PHE A 221 -7.20 -6.12 -11.51
C PHE A 221 -6.10 -6.81 -12.31
N ALA A 222 -5.77 -8.03 -11.89
CA ALA A 222 -4.80 -8.89 -12.55
C ALA A 222 -5.40 -10.28 -12.75
N ARG A 223 -5.03 -10.92 -13.86
CA ARG A 223 -5.37 -12.30 -14.17
C ARG A 223 -4.20 -13.22 -13.89
N ASN A 224 -4.47 -14.52 -13.93
CA ASN A 224 -3.40 -15.51 -13.94
C ASN A 224 -2.48 -15.29 -15.15
N PRO A 225 -1.18 -15.58 -15.01
CA PRO A 225 -0.27 -15.64 -16.15
C PRO A 225 -0.77 -16.71 -17.13
N ARG A 226 -0.71 -16.43 -18.43
CA ARG A 226 -1.17 -17.35 -19.49
C ARG A 226 -0.23 -18.55 -19.63
N THR A 227 1.05 -18.35 -19.35
CA THR A 227 2.08 -19.40 -19.33
C THR A 227 2.88 -19.38 -18.03
N ASN A 228 3.52 -20.50 -17.69
CA ASN A 228 4.41 -20.61 -16.54
C ASN A 228 5.86 -20.17 -16.86
N THR A 229 6.07 -19.31 -17.86
CA THR A 229 7.39 -18.75 -18.14
C THR A 229 7.78 -17.74 -17.07
N LEU A 230 9.06 -17.68 -16.68
CA LEU A 230 9.53 -16.80 -15.62
C LEU A 230 9.17 -15.32 -15.87
N SER A 231 9.25 -14.87 -17.12
CA SER A 231 8.88 -13.50 -17.51
C SER A 231 7.41 -13.20 -17.23
N GLU A 232 6.52 -14.14 -17.53
CA GLU A 232 5.08 -13.95 -17.36
C GLU A 232 4.65 -14.13 -15.89
N LEU A 233 5.28 -15.06 -15.16
CA LEU A 233 5.08 -15.19 -13.71
C LEU A 233 5.48 -13.91 -12.96
N LYS A 234 6.58 -13.23 -13.38
CA LYS A 234 7.03 -11.97 -12.79
C LYS A 234 6.17 -10.76 -13.17
N SER A 235 5.46 -10.80 -14.30
CA SER A 235 4.63 -9.70 -14.81
C SER A 235 3.34 -10.22 -15.44
N PRO A 236 2.40 -10.78 -14.64
CA PRO A 236 1.15 -11.30 -15.15
C PRO A 236 0.27 -10.19 -15.74
N PRO A 237 -0.67 -10.50 -16.65
CA PRO A 237 -1.56 -9.50 -17.25
C PRO A 237 -2.29 -8.66 -16.19
N ARG A 238 -2.14 -7.34 -16.27
CA ARG A 238 -2.72 -6.39 -15.32
C ARG A 238 -3.34 -5.21 -16.04
N ILE A 239 -4.51 -4.82 -15.55
CA ILE A 239 -5.22 -3.60 -15.94
C ILE A 239 -5.22 -2.63 -14.75
N LEU A 240 -5.03 -1.35 -15.05
CA LEU A 240 -5.24 -0.23 -14.14
C LEU A 240 -6.11 0.80 -14.86
N LEU A 241 -7.26 1.13 -14.30
CA LEU A 241 -8.10 2.22 -14.73
C LEU A 241 -7.87 3.40 -13.80
N VAL A 242 -7.70 4.57 -14.41
CA VAL A 242 -7.58 5.86 -13.73
C VAL A 242 -8.77 6.69 -14.14
N GLY A 243 -9.63 7.01 -13.18
CA GLY A 243 -10.80 7.86 -13.38
C GLY A 243 -10.40 9.19 -14.00
N ALA A 244 -11.21 9.66 -14.93
CA ALA A 244 -10.97 10.86 -15.70
C ALA A 244 -12.26 11.67 -15.87
N ARG A 245 -12.16 13.00 -15.75
CA ARG A 245 -13.26 13.92 -16.09
C ARG A 245 -13.48 14.03 -17.59
N ASN A 246 -12.40 13.86 -18.35
CA ASN A 246 -12.39 13.74 -19.80
C ASN A 246 -11.29 12.73 -20.19
N ALA A 247 -11.69 11.48 -20.40
CA ALA A 247 -10.75 10.38 -20.65
C ALA A 247 -10.01 10.51 -21.98
N ASP A 248 -10.69 10.94 -23.05
CA ASP A 248 -10.06 11.14 -24.36
C ASP A 248 -8.98 12.22 -24.29
N GLN A 249 -9.31 13.35 -23.66
CA GLN A 249 -8.35 14.44 -23.48
C GLN A 249 -7.20 14.00 -22.58
N LEU A 250 -7.46 13.31 -21.46
CA LEU A 250 -6.41 12.83 -20.56
C LEU A 250 -5.47 11.85 -21.29
N ALA A 251 -6.01 10.85 -21.99
CA ALA A 251 -5.22 9.86 -22.71
C ALA A 251 -4.37 10.51 -23.81
N ALA A 252 -4.95 11.37 -24.65
CA ALA A 252 -4.20 12.09 -25.67
C ALA A 252 -3.09 12.96 -25.06
N SER A 253 -3.35 13.57 -23.90
CA SER A 253 -2.41 14.46 -23.21
C SER A 253 -1.22 13.72 -22.58
N LEU A 254 -1.33 12.42 -22.28
CA LEU A 254 -0.23 11.65 -21.71
C LEU A 254 1.00 11.60 -22.62
N ARG A 255 0.83 11.77 -23.94
CA ARG A 255 1.96 11.93 -24.87
C ARG A 255 2.82 13.14 -24.50
N ALA A 256 2.26 14.22 -23.95
CA ALA A 256 3.05 15.38 -23.52
C ALA A 256 4.08 15.04 -22.42
N VAL A 257 3.89 13.93 -21.70
CA VAL A 257 4.89 13.42 -20.75
C VAL A 257 6.14 12.93 -21.47
N THR A 258 6.07 12.46 -22.72
CA THR A 258 7.27 12.04 -23.47
C THR A 258 8.22 13.19 -23.73
N SER A 259 7.71 14.42 -23.84
CA SER A 259 8.52 15.63 -24.10
C SER A 259 9.51 15.95 -22.98
N ILE A 260 9.28 15.44 -21.76
CA ILE A 260 10.18 15.63 -20.62
C ILE A 260 11.09 14.42 -20.38
N LEU A 261 10.98 13.37 -21.21
CA LEU A 261 11.79 12.16 -21.12
C LEU A 261 12.95 12.19 -22.14
N PRO A 262 14.07 11.49 -21.88
CA PRO A 262 15.14 11.36 -22.85
C PRO A 262 14.64 10.74 -24.16
N THR A 263 14.78 11.48 -25.26
CA THR A 263 14.25 11.12 -26.60
C THR A 263 14.82 9.81 -27.14
N ASP A 264 16.09 9.53 -26.86
CA ASP A 264 16.81 8.36 -27.41
C ASP A 264 16.32 7.03 -26.85
N SER A 265 15.50 7.07 -25.79
CA SER A 265 15.02 5.88 -25.07
C SER A 265 13.51 5.91 -24.80
N THR A 266 12.81 6.90 -25.36
CA THR A 266 11.36 7.02 -25.27
C THR A 266 10.75 6.77 -26.64
N GLN A 267 10.04 5.66 -26.78
CA GLN A 267 9.28 5.35 -28.00
C GLN A 267 7.81 5.55 -27.73
N TYR A 268 7.12 6.27 -28.63
CA TYR A 268 5.69 6.48 -28.58
C TYR A 268 5.06 5.99 -29.88
N HIS A 269 4.05 5.14 -29.75
CA HIS A 269 3.28 4.60 -30.86
C HIS A 269 1.79 4.79 -30.63
N GLU A 270 1.09 5.21 -31.67
CA GLU A 270 -0.37 5.30 -31.72
C GLU A 270 -0.88 4.36 -32.81
N ARG A 271 -1.94 3.64 -32.51
CA ARG A 271 -2.64 2.79 -33.48
C ARG A 271 -4.12 2.73 -33.17
N GLU A 272 -4.91 2.31 -34.14
CA GLU A 272 -6.32 2.02 -33.93
C GLU A 272 -6.55 0.54 -33.58
N PHE A 273 -7.47 0.29 -32.66
CA PHE A 273 -7.97 -1.04 -32.31
C PHE A 273 -9.43 -0.95 -31.90
N LEU A 274 -10.31 -1.72 -32.55
CA LEU A 274 -11.77 -1.67 -32.33
C LEU A 274 -12.34 -0.23 -32.36
N GLY A 275 -11.90 0.58 -33.33
CA GLY A 275 -12.31 1.98 -33.48
C GLY A 275 -11.83 2.93 -32.38
N ARG A 276 -10.88 2.51 -31.54
CA ARG A 276 -10.32 3.30 -30.44
C ARG A 276 -8.83 3.53 -30.65
N LYS A 277 -8.34 4.67 -30.18
CA LYS A 277 -6.90 4.97 -30.16
C LYS A 277 -6.24 4.22 -29.01
N VAL A 278 -5.24 3.42 -29.35
CA VAL A 278 -4.36 2.74 -28.42
C VAL A 278 -2.98 3.37 -28.50
N TYR A 279 -2.50 3.82 -27.35
CA TYR A 279 -1.21 4.44 -27.17
C TYR A 279 -0.25 3.44 -26.54
N SER A 280 1.02 3.46 -26.94
CA SER A 280 2.08 2.66 -26.35
C SER A 280 3.31 3.52 -26.14
N MET A 281 3.82 3.53 -24.91
CA MET A 281 4.98 4.30 -24.51
C MET A 281 6.00 3.39 -23.82
N THR A 282 7.22 3.36 -24.34
CA THR A 282 8.35 2.79 -23.62
C THR A 282 8.95 3.88 -22.75
N VAL A 283 8.91 3.68 -21.43
CA VAL A 283 9.56 4.59 -20.48
C VAL A 283 10.99 4.12 -20.26
N PRO A 284 12.00 4.98 -20.38
CA PRO A 284 13.38 4.60 -20.16
C PRO A 284 13.63 4.12 -18.72
N ASN A 285 14.67 3.29 -18.56
CA ASN A 285 15.10 2.78 -17.25
C ASN A 285 15.54 3.86 -16.23
N VAL A 286 15.55 5.16 -16.58
CA VAL A 286 15.98 6.22 -15.64
C VAL A 286 15.01 6.38 -14.45
N PHE A 287 13.76 5.91 -14.56
CA PHE A 287 12.81 5.82 -13.44
C PHE A 287 12.81 4.47 -12.71
N GLN A 288 13.72 3.55 -13.05
CA GLN A 288 14.06 2.43 -12.17
C GLN A 288 14.87 2.96 -10.98
N SER A 289 14.22 3.78 -10.15
CA SER A 289 14.64 3.89 -8.76
C SER A 289 14.31 2.56 -8.07
N ASP A 290 15.07 2.18 -7.05
CA ASP A 290 14.75 1.06 -6.14
C ASP A 290 13.39 1.24 -5.40
N MET A 291 12.63 2.29 -5.72
CA MET A 291 11.28 2.54 -5.23
C MET A 291 10.22 1.82 -6.09
N PRO A 292 9.16 1.28 -5.46
CA PRO A 292 8.16 0.46 -6.13
C PRO A 292 7.10 1.31 -6.85
N VAL A 293 7.44 1.91 -7.98
CA VAL A 293 6.44 2.36 -8.97
C VAL A 293 6.94 2.02 -10.37
N PHE A 294 6.70 0.79 -10.80
CA PHE A 294 7.15 0.31 -12.11
C PHE A 294 5.94 0.05 -13.02
N ILE A 295 5.95 0.66 -14.19
CA ILE A 295 5.26 0.12 -15.38
C ILE A 295 6.29 0.21 -16.55
N PRO A 296 7.01 -0.88 -16.87
CA PRO A 296 7.81 -0.96 -18.08
C PRO A 296 6.84 -1.14 -19.26
N GLY A 297 6.84 -0.20 -20.20
CA GLY A 297 5.89 -0.22 -21.30
C GLY A 297 4.46 0.09 -20.83
N LEU A 298 4.05 1.34 -20.99
CA LEU A 298 2.68 1.77 -20.75
C LEU A 298 1.89 1.65 -22.05
N THR A 299 1.02 0.65 -22.16
CA THR A 299 -0.01 0.66 -23.20
C THR A 299 -1.30 1.17 -22.58
N TYR A 300 -1.96 2.15 -23.20
CA TYR A 300 -3.17 2.73 -22.64
C TYR A 300 -4.17 3.21 -23.71
N ALA A 301 -5.44 3.33 -23.31
CA ALA A 301 -6.52 3.84 -24.15
C ALA A 301 -7.57 4.57 -23.29
N ALA A 302 -8.30 5.49 -23.91
CA ALA A 302 -9.45 6.12 -23.27
C ALA A 302 -10.69 5.20 -23.30
N MET A 303 -11.44 5.21 -22.21
CA MET A 303 -12.78 4.64 -22.06
C MET A 303 -13.73 5.74 -21.58
N SER A 304 -15.04 5.47 -21.48
CA SER A 304 -16.05 6.52 -21.23
C SER A 304 -15.75 7.45 -20.05
N ASN A 305 -15.25 6.93 -18.93
CA ASN A 305 -14.96 7.70 -17.71
C ASN A 305 -13.54 7.50 -17.16
N ASP A 306 -12.70 6.74 -17.86
CA ASP A 306 -11.41 6.29 -17.34
C ASP A 306 -10.36 6.22 -18.45
N VAL A 307 -9.10 6.41 -18.08
CA VAL A 307 -7.97 5.98 -18.91
C VAL A 307 -7.50 4.61 -18.43
N VAL A 308 -7.49 3.64 -19.32
CA VAL A 308 -7.12 2.26 -19.02
C VAL A 308 -5.68 2.03 -19.44
N PHE A 309 -4.88 1.58 -18.49
CA PHE A 309 -3.49 1.20 -18.64
C PHE A 309 -3.35 -0.31 -18.52
N ALA A 310 -2.45 -0.88 -19.30
CA ALA A 310 -2.05 -2.27 -19.21
C ALA A 310 -0.53 -2.39 -19.27
N ASN A 311 -0.01 -3.47 -18.69
CA ASN A 311 1.41 -3.82 -18.75
C ASN A 311 1.84 -4.50 -20.06
N SER A 312 0.90 -4.68 -21.01
CA SER A 312 1.20 -5.13 -22.38
C SER A 312 0.06 -4.77 -23.33
N ALA A 313 0.37 -4.64 -24.62
CA ALA A 313 -0.63 -4.42 -25.66
C ALA A 313 -1.69 -5.54 -25.68
N GLY A 314 -1.26 -6.80 -25.58
CA GLY A 314 -2.18 -7.94 -25.60
C GLY A 314 -3.10 -8.02 -24.38
N ALA A 315 -2.71 -7.48 -23.22
CA ALA A 315 -3.60 -7.37 -22.07
C ALA A 315 -4.66 -6.28 -22.27
N LEU A 316 -4.27 -5.13 -22.86
CA LEU A 316 -5.23 -4.07 -23.17
C LEU A 316 -6.24 -4.50 -24.23
N GLU A 317 -5.79 -5.14 -25.31
CA GLU A 317 -6.67 -5.62 -26.38
C GLU A 317 -7.70 -6.63 -25.88
N GLU A 318 -7.26 -7.59 -25.07
CA GLU A 318 -8.15 -8.57 -24.45
C GLU A 318 -9.19 -7.87 -23.54
N TYR A 319 -8.76 -6.87 -22.76
CA TYR A 319 -9.68 -6.08 -21.96
C TYR A 319 -10.71 -5.37 -22.85
N LEU A 320 -10.27 -4.65 -23.89
CA LEU A 320 -11.17 -3.92 -24.80
C LEU A 320 -12.18 -4.87 -25.47
N GLN A 321 -11.74 -6.05 -25.92
CA GLN A 321 -12.63 -7.09 -26.44
C GLN A 321 -13.62 -7.60 -25.38
N SER A 322 -13.16 -7.80 -24.14
CA SER A 322 -13.98 -8.34 -23.06
C SER A 322 -15.08 -7.39 -22.60
N THR A 323 -14.89 -6.08 -22.75
CA THR A 323 -15.93 -5.08 -22.41
C THR A 323 -17.18 -5.21 -23.29
N GLU A 324 -17.07 -5.85 -24.46
CA GLU A 324 -18.18 -6.14 -25.36
C GLU A 324 -18.81 -7.53 -25.10
N ALA A 325 -18.17 -8.37 -24.26
CA ALA A 325 -18.59 -9.74 -23.99
C ALA A 325 -19.39 -9.88 -22.68
N THR A 326 -20.42 -10.72 -22.68
CA THR A 326 -21.29 -11.01 -21.53
C THR A 326 -20.76 -12.15 -20.65
N GLY A 327 -19.52 -12.01 -20.16
CA GLY A 327 -18.89 -12.97 -19.25
C GLY A 327 -19.37 -12.87 -17.80
N LYS A 328 -19.08 -13.91 -16.99
CA LYS A 328 -19.25 -13.84 -15.53
C LYS A 328 -18.27 -12.83 -14.94
N SER A 329 -18.76 -12.05 -13.99
CA SER A 329 -18.02 -10.97 -13.32
C SER A 329 -17.61 -11.36 -11.89
N LEU A 330 -16.55 -10.74 -11.37
CA LEU A 330 -16.05 -10.99 -10.02
C LEU A 330 -17.12 -10.73 -8.95
N ARG A 331 -17.96 -9.71 -9.15
CA ARG A 331 -19.08 -9.39 -8.24
C ARG A 331 -20.11 -10.52 -8.10
N GLU A 332 -20.17 -11.45 -9.05
CA GLU A 332 -21.06 -12.62 -9.00
C GLU A 332 -20.43 -13.80 -8.24
N MET A 333 -19.20 -13.65 -7.74
CA MET A 333 -18.50 -14.69 -7.01
C MET A 333 -19.26 -15.05 -5.71
N PRO A 334 -19.62 -16.32 -5.50
CA PRO A 334 -20.29 -16.76 -4.28
C PRO A 334 -19.50 -16.41 -3.03
N GLY A 335 -20.18 -15.85 -2.03
CA GLY A 335 -19.58 -15.47 -0.74
C GLY A 335 -18.83 -14.13 -0.74
N LEU A 336 -18.57 -13.50 -1.88
CA LEU A 336 -17.82 -12.24 -1.94
C LEU A 336 -18.52 -11.12 -1.16
N THR A 337 -19.81 -10.90 -1.38
CA THR A 337 -20.58 -9.88 -0.67
C THR A 337 -20.61 -10.12 0.84
N GLN A 338 -20.74 -11.39 1.26
CA GLN A 338 -20.76 -11.76 2.67
C GLN A 338 -19.41 -11.51 3.34
N ALA A 339 -18.31 -11.86 2.65
CA ALA A 339 -16.95 -11.57 3.08
C ALA A 339 -16.69 -10.05 3.15
N ALA A 340 -17.16 -9.29 2.16
CA ALA A 340 -17.01 -7.84 2.15
C ALA A 340 -17.67 -7.18 3.36
N GLN A 341 -18.84 -7.66 3.81
CA GLN A 341 -19.47 -7.15 5.02
C GLN A 341 -18.60 -7.34 6.28
N LYS A 342 -17.77 -8.39 6.35
CA LYS A 342 -16.85 -8.62 7.48
C LYS A 342 -15.73 -7.58 7.58
N VAL A 343 -15.38 -6.92 6.47
CA VAL A 343 -14.38 -5.84 6.43
C VAL A 343 -15.00 -4.44 6.42
N GLY A 344 -16.31 -4.31 6.64
CA GLY A 344 -17.02 -3.01 6.67
C GLY A 344 -17.73 -2.64 5.37
N GLY A 345 -17.87 -3.59 4.44
CA GLY A 345 -18.55 -3.42 3.16
C GLY A 345 -17.67 -2.76 2.09
N MET A 346 -18.28 -2.52 0.92
CA MET A 346 -17.63 -1.94 -0.25
C MET A 346 -17.84 -0.42 -0.37
N ARG A 347 -18.44 0.24 0.62
CA ARG A 347 -18.67 1.70 0.68
C ARG A 347 -17.72 2.39 1.67
N SER A 348 -16.46 1.98 1.65
CA SER A 348 -15.43 2.38 2.61
C SER A 348 -14.41 3.38 2.06
N GLY A 349 -14.32 3.50 0.73
CA GLY A 349 -13.31 4.27 0.02
C GLY A 349 -12.12 3.44 -0.49
N LEU A 350 -11.92 2.22 0.02
CA LEU A 350 -10.99 1.24 -0.53
C LEU A 350 -11.56 -0.16 -0.31
N PHE A 351 -11.64 -0.97 -1.37
CA PHE A 351 -11.96 -2.39 -1.28
C PHE A 351 -11.04 -3.18 -2.20
N GLY A 352 -10.69 -4.40 -1.80
CA GLY A 352 -9.92 -5.31 -2.64
C GLY A 352 -10.19 -6.77 -2.36
N PHE A 353 -9.75 -7.57 -3.31
CA PHE A 353 -9.92 -9.01 -3.39
C PHE A 353 -8.60 -9.65 -3.84
N ASP A 354 -8.28 -10.77 -3.22
CA ASP A 354 -7.15 -11.63 -3.60
C ASP A 354 -7.60 -13.08 -3.64
N ASN A 355 -7.52 -13.72 -4.80
CA ASN A 355 -7.65 -15.15 -4.91
C ASN A 355 -6.34 -15.79 -4.40
N GLN A 356 -6.28 -15.98 -3.08
CA GLN A 356 -5.10 -16.49 -2.40
C GLN A 356 -4.64 -17.84 -2.94
N ARG A 357 -5.59 -18.69 -3.35
CA ARG A 357 -5.29 -19.98 -3.96
C ARG A 357 -4.43 -19.78 -5.22
N GLU A 358 -4.87 -18.95 -6.15
CA GLU A 358 -4.14 -18.69 -7.40
C GLU A 358 -2.87 -17.85 -7.20
N SER A 359 -2.92 -16.86 -6.30
CA SER A 359 -1.77 -16.05 -5.91
C SER A 359 -0.65 -16.92 -5.32
N LEU A 360 -0.98 -17.87 -4.43
CA LEU A 360 -0.01 -18.76 -3.81
C LEU A 360 0.51 -19.81 -4.80
N ARG A 361 -0.36 -20.37 -5.66
CA ARG A 361 0.06 -21.25 -6.76
C ARG A 361 1.16 -20.59 -7.59
N THR A 362 0.91 -19.36 -8.04
CA THR A 362 1.85 -18.58 -8.83
C THR A 362 3.14 -18.28 -8.06
N ALA A 363 3.04 -17.89 -6.79
CA ALA A 363 4.20 -17.62 -5.95
C ALA A 363 5.08 -18.87 -5.74
N LEU A 364 4.49 -20.06 -5.55
CA LEU A 364 5.23 -21.31 -5.41
C LEU A 364 5.94 -21.71 -6.69
N GLU A 365 5.27 -21.59 -7.84
CA GLU A 365 5.90 -21.87 -9.13
C GLU A 365 7.08 -20.92 -9.38
N LEU A 366 6.91 -19.64 -9.04
CA LEU A 366 7.96 -18.66 -9.19
C LEU A 366 9.13 -18.94 -8.23
N LEU A 367 8.88 -19.28 -6.95
CA LEU A 367 9.93 -19.66 -6.00
C LEU A 367 10.71 -20.91 -6.42
N LYS A 368 10.04 -21.88 -7.06
CA LYS A 368 10.70 -23.08 -7.61
C LYS A 368 11.60 -22.76 -8.80
N GLN A 369 11.19 -21.83 -9.66
CA GLN A 369 11.94 -21.45 -10.87
C GLN A 369 13.02 -20.39 -10.61
N ASP A 370 12.79 -19.47 -9.69
CA ASP A 370 13.71 -18.39 -9.32
C ASP A 370 13.61 -18.06 -7.82
N PRO A 371 14.30 -18.83 -6.97
CA PRO A 371 14.32 -18.61 -5.52
C PRO A 371 14.69 -17.18 -5.11
N ARG A 372 15.52 -16.49 -5.91
CA ARG A 372 16.03 -15.14 -5.63
C ARG A 372 14.95 -14.07 -5.71
N TRP A 373 13.82 -14.36 -6.36
CA TRP A 373 12.71 -13.42 -6.44
C TRP A 373 12.21 -12.91 -5.08
N LEU A 374 12.24 -13.74 -4.03
CA LEU A 374 11.81 -13.29 -2.71
C LEU A 374 12.72 -12.16 -2.17
N ALA A 375 14.03 -12.26 -2.39
CA ALA A 375 14.99 -11.21 -2.08
C ALA A 375 14.79 -9.99 -3.00
N GLU A 376 14.51 -10.19 -4.29
CA GLU A 376 14.16 -9.08 -5.21
C GLU A 376 12.89 -8.34 -4.73
N CYS A 377 11.87 -9.06 -4.27
CA CYS A 377 10.63 -8.47 -3.77
C CYS A 377 10.83 -7.70 -2.46
N VAL A 378 11.57 -8.27 -1.51
CA VAL A 378 11.85 -7.59 -0.23
C VAL A 378 12.82 -6.43 -0.44
N GLY A 379 13.84 -6.57 -1.27
CA GLY A 379 14.79 -5.51 -1.60
C GLY A 379 14.13 -4.26 -2.22
N ARG A 380 12.95 -4.41 -2.85
CA ARG A 380 12.15 -3.30 -3.39
C ARG A 380 11.36 -2.52 -2.34
N TRP A 381 11.37 -2.93 -1.07
CA TRP A 381 10.77 -2.14 0.00
C TRP A 381 11.76 -1.06 0.47
N PRO A 382 11.37 0.23 0.49
CA PRO A 382 12.27 1.33 0.86
C PRO A 382 12.85 1.25 2.27
N LEU A 383 12.24 0.40 3.11
CA LEU A 383 12.61 0.17 4.49
C LEU A 383 13.32 -1.18 4.70
N ALA A 384 13.55 -1.97 3.65
CA ALA A 384 14.13 -3.29 3.78
C ALA A 384 15.57 -3.25 4.29
N THR A 385 16.43 -2.43 3.71
CA THR A 385 17.83 -2.29 4.15
C THR A 385 17.96 -1.64 5.53
N PRO A 386 17.26 -0.52 5.86
CA PRO A 386 17.31 0.08 7.19
C PRO A 386 16.86 -0.85 8.33
N PHE A 387 15.97 -1.80 8.07
CA PHE A 387 15.52 -2.79 9.06
C PHE A 387 16.21 -4.15 8.92
N GLY A 388 17.24 -4.28 8.08
CA GLY A 388 17.98 -5.54 7.88
C GLY A 388 17.15 -6.68 7.27
N LEU A 389 16.02 -6.36 6.62
CA LEU A 389 15.11 -7.35 6.02
C LEU A 389 15.72 -7.99 4.78
N THR A 390 16.53 -7.27 4.00
CA THR A 390 17.27 -7.84 2.86
C THR A 390 18.20 -8.96 3.31
N ASP A 391 19.05 -8.68 4.32
CA ASP A 391 19.99 -9.65 4.88
C ASP A 391 19.26 -10.82 5.54
N ALA A 392 18.14 -10.56 6.22
CA ALA A 392 17.31 -11.59 6.83
C ALA A 392 16.69 -12.53 5.79
N VAL A 393 16.22 -12.00 4.66
CA VAL A 393 15.66 -12.80 3.56
C VAL A 393 16.74 -13.59 2.85
N ASP A 394 17.90 -12.98 2.58
CA ASP A 394 19.06 -13.68 2.00
C ASP A 394 19.52 -14.84 2.90
N GLN A 395 19.60 -14.59 4.22
CA GLN A 395 19.91 -15.63 5.19
C GLN A 395 18.83 -16.71 5.20
N PHE A 396 17.55 -16.33 5.22
CA PHE A 396 16.44 -17.29 5.16
C PHE A 396 16.57 -18.17 3.92
N GLN A 397 16.68 -17.59 2.71
CA GLN A 397 16.76 -18.35 1.46
C GLN A 397 17.93 -19.34 1.42
N ARG A 398 19.08 -19.05 2.04
CA ARG A 398 20.22 -20.00 2.09
C ARG A 398 19.89 -21.29 2.84
N HIS A 399 18.94 -21.25 3.77
CA HIS A 399 18.55 -22.41 4.58
C HIS A 399 17.36 -23.17 3.99
N PHE A 400 16.76 -22.71 2.89
CA PHE A 400 15.58 -23.32 2.27
C PHE A 400 15.84 -23.70 0.81
N ASP A 401 15.74 -24.99 0.51
CA ASP A 401 15.69 -25.48 -0.85
C ASP A 401 14.23 -25.45 -1.36
N PHE A 402 13.90 -24.41 -2.12
CA PHE A 402 12.54 -24.21 -2.65
C PHE A 402 12.14 -25.25 -3.70
N SER A 403 13.09 -26.01 -4.26
CA SER A 403 12.75 -27.12 -5.17
C SER A 403 12.02 -28.26 -4.46
N LEU A 404 12.18 -28.36 -3.13
CA LEU A 404 11.53 -29.37 -2.28
C LEU A 404 10.10 -28.98 -1.88
N LEU A 405 9.62 -27.79 -2.25
CA LEU A 405 8.25 -27.38 -1.95
C LEU A 405 7.25 -28.37 -2.58
N PRO A 406 6.20 -28.77 -1.84
CA PRO A 406 5.23 -29.71 -2.37
C PRO A 406 4.55 -29.16 -3.63
N PRO A 407 4.00 -30.03 -4.50
CA PRO A 407 3.04 -29.59 -5.51
C PRO A 407 1.90 -28.82 -4.85
N PHE A 408 1.46 -27.73 -5.49
CA PHE A 408 0.44 -26.85 -4.92
C PHE A 408 -0.85 -27.61 -4.56
N GLU A 409 -1.21 -28.62 -5.35
CA GLU A 409 -2.46 -29.38 -5.14
C GLU A 409 -2.51 -30.15 -3.82
N LYS A 410 -1.36 -30.38 -3.17
CA LYS A 410 -1.32 -30.98 -1.84
C LYS A 410 -1.74 -30.02 -0.73
N ILE A 411 -1.61 -28.71 -0.96
CA ILE A 411 -1.89 -27.67 0.04
C ILE A 411 -3.05 -26.75 -0.38
N SER A 412 -3.50 -26.82 -1.64
CA SER A 412 -4.47 -25.91 -2.23
C SER A 412 -5.81 -25.85 -1.48
N ARG A 413 -6.17 -26.92 -0.77
CA ARG A 413 -7.40 -27.00 0.04
C ARG A 413 -7.45 -26.02 1.20
N HIS A 414 -6.30 -25.51 1.64
CA HIS A 414 -6.18 -24.57 2.76
C HIS A 414 -6.30 -23.10 2.32
N PHE A 415 -6.44 -22.85 1.02
CA PHE A 415 -6.45 -21.50 0.45
C PHE A 415 -7.73 -21.24 -0.32
N HIS A 416 -8.36 -20.11 -0.02
CA HIS A 416 -9.53 -19.64 -0.72
C HIS A 416 -9.26 -18.25 -1.33
N PHE A 417 -10.08 -17.27 -0.99
CA PHE A 417 -9.85 -15.87 -1.31
C PHE A 417 -9.71 -15.06 -0.03
N ALA A 418 -9.22 -13.84 -0.13
CA ALA A 418 -9.27 -12.83 0.91
C ALA A 418 -9.94 -11.58 0.35
N VAL A 419 -10.57 -10.82 1.24
CA VAL A 419 -11.00 -9.45 0.94
C VAL A 419 -10.40 -8.50 1.94
N TYR A 420 -10.16 -7.27 1.52
CA TYR A 420 -9.71 -6.22 2.41
C TYR A 420 -10.43 -4.91 2.12
N SER A 421 -10.47 -4.05 3.12
CA SER A 421 -11.09 -2.74 3.03
C SER A 421 -10.31 -1.73 3.84
N GLY A 422 -10.18 -0.53 3.30
CA GLY A 422 -9.63 0.64 3.99
C GLY A 422 -10.73 1.68 4.19
N SER A 423 -10.79 2.26 5.38
CA SER A 423 -11.72 3.36 5.67
C SER A 423 -11.04 4.48 6.46
N VAL A 424 -11.56 5.68 6.30
CA VAL A 424 -11.06 6.90 6.94
C VAL A 424 -12.20 7.52 7.73
N THR A 425 -11.98 7.79 9.02
CA THR A 425 -12.94 8.47 9.91
C THR A 425 -12.34 9.78 10.41
N ALA A 426 -12.99 10.50 11.33
CA ALA A 426 -12.37 11.64 12.00
C ALA A 426 -11.18 11.24 12.90
N GLU A 427 -11.13 9.99 13.36
CA GLU A 427 -10.14 9.52 14.33
C GLU A 427 -8.85 8.99 13.68
N GLY A 428 -8.95 8.45 12.47
CA GLY A 428 -7.81 7.83 11.81
C GLY A 428 -8.18 6.97 10.62
N PHE A 429 -7.28 6.04 10.32
CA PHE A 429 -7.36 5.07 9.24
C PHE A 429 -7.61 3.69 9.83
N THR A 430 -8.48 2.92 9.19
CA THR A 430 -8.69 1.52 9.52
C THR A 430 -8.46 0.68 8.27
N PHE A 431 -7.73 -0.41 8.42
CA PHE A 431 -7.55 -1.43 7.40
C PHE A 431 -8.00 -2.77 7.96
N LYS A 432 -8.88 -3.47 7.25
CA LYS A 432 -9.39 -4.79 7.64
C LYS A 432 -9.11 -5.78 6.52
N THR A 433 -8.73 -6.99 6.87
CA THR A 433 -8.58 -8.11 5.93
C THR A 433 -9.32 -9.31 6.51
N PHE A 434 -10.16 -9.94 5.71
CA PHE A 434 -10.92 -11.12 6.08
C PHE A 434 -10.54 -12.29 5.17
N PHE A 435 -10.24 -13.42 5.82
CA PHE A 435 -9.91 -14.71 5.23
C PHE A 435 -11.07 -15.67 5.55
N PRO A 436 -12.02 -15.88 4.63
CA PRO A 436 -13.05 -16.88 4.79
C PRO A 436 -12.44 -18.29 4.74
N ALA A 437 -13.05 -19.20 5.49
CA ALA A 437 -12.80 -20.63 5.41
C ALA A 437 -12.76 -21.15 3.99
N ALA A 438 -11.81 -22.03 3.68
CA ALA A 438 -11.91 -22.84 2.49
C ALA A 438 -13.18 -23.72 2.58
N PRO A 439 -13.95 -23.89 1.48
CA PRO A 439 -15.19 -24.66 1.49
C PRO A 439 -15.03 -26.09 2.03
N ASP A 440 -13.87 -26.71 1.80
CA ASP A 440 -13.56 -28.09 2.18
C ASP A 440 -13.21 -28.26 3.67
N GLU A 441 -12.98 -27.17 4.41
CA GLU A 441 -12.62 -27.18 5.83
C GLU A 441 -13.81 -27.01 6.78
N ARG A 442 -15.01 -26.67 6.26
CA ARG A 442 -16.23 -26.41 7.06
C ARG A 442 -16.93 -27.70 7.57
N LYS A 443 -16.18 -28.77 7.83
CA LYS A 443 -16.73 -30.09 8.22
C LYS A 443 -16.61 -30.40 9.69
#